data_AF-A0AAX3PGX6-F1
#
_entry.id   AF-A0AAX3PGX6-F1
#
_cell.length_a   1.000
_cell.length_b   1.000
_cell.length_c   1.000
_cell.angle_alpha   90.00
_cell.angle_beta   90.00
_cell.angle_gamma   90.00
#
_symmetry.space_group_name_H-M   'P 1'
#
loop_
_entity.id
_entity.type
_entity.pdbx_description
1 polymer ?
#
loop_
_entity_poly.entity_id
_entity_poly.type
_entity_poly.pdbx_seq_one_letter_code
_entity_poly.pdbx_strand_id
1 'polypeptide(L)'
;MNETFTYLYTHVGIFGSLPTHKVFTSDKSNRTKLIFADNTFIYSLISSWALSNSDFDSGKVTWKEEPQGYLENEIKKLAIYKANHPLFITES
;
A
#
# COMPACT_ATOMS: atom_id res chain seq x y z
N MET A 1 14.50 -5.36 17.01
CA MET A 1 15.26 -5.33 15.74
C MET A 1 14.61 -4.28 14.86
N ASN A 2 15.33 -3.25 14.43
CA ASN A 2 14.82 -2.32 13.41
C ASN A 2 14.80 -3.07 12.08
N GLU A 3 13.61 -3.45 11.67
CA GLU A 3 13.32 -4.01 10.36
C GLU A 3 13.22 -2.85 9.38
N THR A 4 14.03 -2.87 8.33
CA THR A 4 14.04 -1.79 7.33
C THR A 4 13.10 -2.19 6.21
N PHE A 5 12.21 -1.29 5.84
CA PHE A 5 11.25 -1.51 4.77
C PHE A 5 11.62 -0.68 3.54
N THR A 6 11.80 -1.34 2.41
CA THR A 6 12.17 -0.72 1.13
C THR A 6 10.97 -0.72 0.20
N TYR A 7 10.73 0.43 -0.45
CA TYR A 7 9.67 0.55 -1.44
C TYR A 7 9.90 -0.42 -2.60
N LEU A 8 8.85 -1.14 -2.99
CA LEU A 8 8.88 -2.06 -4.10
C LEU A 8 8.05 -1.53 -5.27
N TYR A 9 6.76 -1.30 -5.06
CA TYR A 9 5.84 -0.79 -6.07
C TYR A 9 4.58 -0.18 -5.46
N THR A 10 3.75 0.46 -6.28
CA THR A 10 2.41 0.90 -5.95
C THR A 10 1.39 -0.08 -6.54
N HIS A 11 0.58 -0.71 -5.70
CA HIS A 11 -0.52 -1.55 -6.16
C HIS A 11 -1.73 -0.66 -6.43
N VAL A 12 -2.12 -0.53 -7.71
CA VAL A 12 -3.32 0.22 -8.09
C VAL A 12 -4.56 -0.60 -7.72
N GLY A 13 -5.35 -0.09 -6.77
CA GLY A 13 -6.59 -0.74 -6.36
C GLY A 13 -7.66 -0.60 -7.45
N ILE A 14 -8.25 -1.72 -7.85
CA ILE A 14 -9.43 -1.74 -8.71
C ILE A 14 -10.70 -1.79 -7.84
N PHE A 15 -11.83 -1.40 -8.39
CA PHE A 15 -13.09 -1.37 -7.64
C PHE A 15 -13.43 -2.76 -7.09
N GLY A 16 -13.68 -2.86 -5.78
CA GLY A 16 -13.96 -4.13 -5.08
C GLY A 16 -12.73 -4.89 -4.57
N SER A 17 -11.50 -4.44 -4.88
CA SER A 17 -10.28 -4.98 -4.28
C SER A 17 -9.80 -4.12 -3.10
N LEU A 18 -8.69 -4.53 -2.48
CA LEU A 18 -7.97 -3.68 -1.54
C LEU A 18 -7.65 -2.31 -2.20
N PRO A 19 -7.81 -1.18 -1.48
CA PRO A 19 -7.50 0.14 -2.00
C PRO A 19 -6.06 0.27 -2.47
N THR A 20 -5.80 1.29 -3.30
CA THR A 20 -4.44 1.59 -3.74
C THR A 20 -3.51 1.76 -2.56
N HIS A 21 -2.36 1.08 -2.60
CA HIS A 21 -1.40 1.09 -1.52
C HIS A 21 0.03 0.95 -2.04
N LYS A 22 0.96 1.51 -1.28
CA LYS A 22 2.38 1.41 -1.55
C LYS A 22 2.93 0.20 -0.82
N VAL A 23 3.60 -0.68 -1.56
CA VAL A 23 4.13 -1.94 -1.05
C VAL A 23 5.59 -1.73 -0.69
N PHE A 24 5.91 -1.97 0.58
CA PHE A 24 7.29 -2.01 1.06
C PHE A 24 7.63 -3.42 1.53
N THR A 25 8.83 -3.88 1.23
CA THR A 25 9.32 -5.20 1.62
C THR A 25 10.39 -5.10 2.69
N SER A 26 10.42 -6.07 3.60
CA SER A 26 11.52 -6.20 4.56
C SER A 26 12.73 -6.88 3.91
N ASP A 27 13.92 -6.45 4.32
CA ASP A 27 15.19 -7.10 4.02
C ASP A 27 15.43 -8.39 4.84
N LYS A 28 14.70 -8.56 5.94
CA LYS A 28 14.93 -9.62 6.95
C LYS A 28 13.79 -10.61 7.09
N SER A 29 12.62 -10.32 6.54
CA SER A 29 11.46 -11.19 6.60
C SER A 29 10.62 -11.14 5.32
N ASN A 30 9.75 -12.15 5.15
CA ASN A 30 8.75 -12.14 4.07
C ASN A 30 7.55 -11.21 4.38
N ARG A 31 7.70 -10.30 5.35
CA ARG A 31 6.68 -9.32 5.66
C ARG A 31 6.76 -8.16 4.70
N THR A 32 5.58 -7.68 4.33
CA THR A 32 5.42 -6.43 3.63
C THR A 32 4.60 -5.46 4.44
N LYS A 33 4.92 -4.19 4.28
CA LYS A 33 4.18 -3.08 4.83
C LYS A 33 3.41 -2.43 3.69
N LEU A 34 2.08 -2.45 3.80
CA LEU A 34 1.18 -1.84 2.82
C LEU A 34 0.77 -0.48 3.38
N ILE A 35 1.19 0.61 2.73
CA ILE A 35 0.92 1.98 3.18
C ILE A 35 -0.17 2.60 2.30
N PHE A 36 -1.27 3.01 2.91
CA PHE A 36 -2.43 3.61 2.23
C PHE A 36 -2.33 5.13 2.16
N ALA A 37 -3.22 5.74 1.38
CA ALA A 37 -3.20 7.16 1.04
C ALA A 37 -3.28 8.11 2.26
N ASP A 38 -3.89 7.68 3.36
CA ASP A 38 -3.93 8.43 4.63
C ASP A 38 -2.67 8.23 5.51
N ASN A 39 -1.64 7.56 4.97
CA ASN A 39 -0.43 7.10 5.66
C ASN A 39 -0.64 6.02 6.73
N THR A 40 -1.85 5.49 6.89
CA THR A 40 -2.07 4.29 7.69
C THR A 40 -1.50 3.06 6.97
N PHE A 41 -1.23 1.99 7.71
CA PHE A 41 -0.62 0.80 7.15
C PHE A 41 -1.13 -0.51 7.76
N ILE A 42 -0.86 -1.61 7.06
CA ILE A 42 -0.98 -2.97 7.58
C ILE A 42 0.25 -3.79 7.20
N TYR A 43 0.48 -4.86 7.94
CA TYR A 43 1.44 -5.88 7.54
C TYR A 43 0.76 -7.02 6.79
N SER A 44 1.41 -7.51 5.74
CA SER A 44 0.98 -8.67 4.99
C SER A 44 2.17 -9.56 4.63
N LEU A 45 1.88 -10.69 4.00
CA LEU A 45 2.88 -11.53 3.34
C LEU A 45 2.86 -11.23 1.84
N ILE A 46 4.02 -11.31 1.20
CA ILE A 46 4.14 -11.18 -0.25
C ILE A 46 4.50 -12.52 -0.88
N SER A 47 3.93 -12.80 -2.04
CA SER A 47 4.29 -13.98 -2.81
C SER A 47 5.64 -13.81 -3.49
N SER A 48 6.36 -14.92 -3.70
CA SER A 48 7.61 -14.92 -4.47
C SER A 48 7.42 -14.43 -5.90
N TRP A 49 6.25 -14.69 -6.49
CA TRP A 49 5.88 -14.16 -7.80
C TRP A 49 5.87 -12.63 -7.81
N ALA A 50 5.24 -11.99 -6.82
CA ALA A 50 5.19 -10.53 -6.76
C ALA A 50 6.57 -9.89 -6.52
N LEU A 51 7.50 -10.58 -5.85
CA LEU A 51 8.89 -10.12 -5.73
C LEU A 51 9.68 -10.21 -7.04
N SER A 52 9.30 -11.14 -7.90
CA SER A 52 9.99 -11.44 -9.15
C SER A 52 9.36 -10.74 -10.36
N ASN A 53 8.21 -10.10 -10.17
CA ASN A 53 7.43 -9.47 -11.23
C ASN A 53 7.72 -7.96 -11.29
N SER A 54 8.14 -7.50 -12.46
CA SER A 54 8.43 -6.09 -12.75
C SER A 54 7.23 -5.30 -13.26
N ASP A 55 6.10 -5.95 -13.54
CA ASP A 55 4.95 -5.34 -14.21
C ASP A 55 4.10 -4.43 -13.30
N PHE A 56 4.52 -4.23 -12.04
CA PHE A 56 3.81 -3.36 -11.12
C PHE A 56 4.08 -1.88 -11.40
N ASP A 57 3.07 -1.04 -11.10
CA ASP A 57 3.20 0.40 -11.24
C ASP A 57 4.22 0.96 -10.24
N SER A 58 5.30 1.53 -10.74
CA SER A 58 6.31 2.22 -9.94
C SER A 58 5.96 3.69 -9.80
N GLY A 59 4.86 3.99 -9.10
CA GLY A 59 4.51 5.34 -8.65
C GLY A 59 5.59 5.95 -7.73
N LYS A 60 5.31 7.10 -7.12
CA LYS A 60 6.25 7.73 -6.18
C LYS A 60 6.43 6.88 -4.92
N VAL A 61 7.56 7.04 -4.23
CA VAL A 61 7.84 6.26 -3.01
C VAL A 61 6.91 6.67 -1.88
N THR A 62 6.62 7.97 -1.76
CA THR A 62 5.75 8.49 -0.71
C THR A 62 4.48 9.10 -1.29
N TRP A 63 3.39 9.03 -0.52
CA TRP A 63 2.11 9.64 -0.91
C TRP A 63 2.19 11.17 -1.02
N LYS A 64 3.13 11.81 -0.31
CA LYS A 64 3.35 13.27 -0.36
C LYS A 64 3.97 13.75 -1.67
N GLU A 65 4.68 12.87 -2.38
CA GLU A 65 5.29 13.17 -3.68
C GLU A 65 4.30 13.01 -4.83
N GLU A 66 3.15 12.37 -4.59
CA GLU A 66 2.11 12.19 -5.58
C GLU A 66 1.34 13.49 -5.84
N PRO A 67 0.74 13.67 -7.04
CA PRO A 67 -0.13 14.82 -7.31
C PRO A 67 -1.26 14.93 -6.29
N GLN A 68 -1.51 16.15 -5.78
CA GLN A 68 -2.49 16.38 -4.72
C GLN A 68 -3.90 15.86 -5.09
N GLY A 69 -4.38 16.12 -6.31
CA GLY A 69 -5.69 15.63 -6.75
C GLY A 69 -5.79 14.10 -6.80
N TYR A 70 -4.69 13.41 -7.10
CA TYR A 70 -4.62 11.95 -7.04
C TYR A 70 -4.68 11.46 -5.59
N LEU A 71 -3.86 12.05 -4.71
CA LEU A 71 -3.85 11.72 -3.28
C LEU A 71 -5.22 11.90 -2.62
N GLU A 72 -5.88 13.03 -2.86
CA GLU A 72 -7.22 13.32 -2.32
C GLU A 72 -8.27 12.30 -2.80
N ASN A 73 -8.18 11.88 -4.06
CA ASN A 73 -9.07 10.87 -4.61
C ASN A 73 -8.83 9.50 -3.96
N GLU A 74 -7.58 9.08 -3.78
CA GLU A 74 -7.26 7.81 -3.13
C GLU A 74 -7.64 7.82 -1.63
N ILE A 75 -7.52 8.95 -0.94
CA ILE A 75 -8.03 9.11 0.44
C ILE A 75 -9.56 8.91 0.48
N LYS A 76 -10.31 9.49 -0.46
CA LYS A 76 -11.78 9.30 -0.53
C LYS A 76 -12.15 7.84 -0.78
N LYS A 77 -11.47 7.17 -1.71
CA LYS A 77 -11.67 5.74 -1.99
C LYS A 77 -11.38 4.89 -0.77
N LEU A 78 -10.28 5.17 -0.07
CA LEU A 78 -9.91 4.47 1.16
C LEU A 78 -10.96 4.65 2.26
N ALA A 79 -11.48 5.86 2.44
CA ALA A 79 -12.53 6.13 3.42
C ALA A 79 -13.83 5.35 3.11
N ILE A 80 -14.25 5.33 1.84
CA ILE A 80 -15.40 4.53 1.40
C ILE A 80 -15.16 3.04 1.64
N TYR A 81 -13.95 2.55 1.34
CA TYR A 81 -13.60 1.16 1.57
C TYR A 81 -13.64 0.81 3.07
N LYS A 82 -13.01 1.61 3.92
CA LYS A 82 -13.05 1.42 5.40
C LYS A 82 -14.48 1.41 5.93
N ALA A 83 -15.36 2.27 5.42
CA ALA A 83 -16.77 2.30 5.81
C ALA A 83 -17.52 1.01 5.41
N ASN A 84 -17.23 0.45 4.24
CA ASN A 84 -17.86 -0.78 3.75
C ASN A 84 -17.25 -2.06 4.33
N HIS A 85 -16.03 -1.99 4.89
CA HIS A 85 -15.29 -3.12 5.43
C HIS A 85 -14.86 -2.86 6.89
N PRO A 86 -15.77 -3.00 7.89
CA PRO A 86 -15.47 -2.68 9.28
C PRO A 86 -14.34 -3.51 9.91
N LEU A 87 -14.07 -4.70 9.37
CA LEU A 87 -12.99 -5.57 9.83
C LEU A 87 -11.61 -5.17 9.27
N PHE A 88 -11.58 -4.23 8.33
CA PHE A 88 -10.35 -3.71 7.76
C PHE A 88 -9.78 -2.62 8.67
N ILE A 89 -8.84 -3.02 9.53
CA ILE A 89 -8.21 -2.14 10.53
C ILE A 89 -6.78 -1.84 10.07
N THR A 90 -6.40 -0.57 10.15
CA THR A 90 -5.07 -0.07 9.78
C THR A 90 -4.40 0.58 10.99
N GLU A 91 -3.08 0.44 11.09
CA GLU A 91 -2.23 1.10 12.09
C GLU A 91 -1.77 2.49 11.60
N SER A 92 -1.44 3.40 12.51
CA SER A 92 -0.98 4.77 12.23
C SER A 92 0.42 5.02 12.74
#